data_AF-A0A2E0U584-F1
#
_entry.id   AF-A0A2E0U584-F1
#
_cell.length_a   1.000
_cell.length_b   1.000
_cell.length_c   1.000
_cell.angle_alpha   90.00
_cell.angle_beta   90.00
_cell.angle_gamma   90.00
#
_symmetry.space_group_name_H-M   'P 1'
#
loop_
_entity.id
_entity.type
_entity.pdbx_description
1 polymer ?
#
loop_
_entity_poly.entity_id
_entity_poly.type
_entity_poly.pdbx_seq_one_letter_code
_entity_poly.pdbx_strand_id
1 'polypeptide(L)'
;MKFDELTGESGREKGHSAIDSIIDHELVASPQNYELWLHYQNNWTPGLNDEIRVAIGETGRLDEQQLEELYDKYFNSSRLGTHVVQTGDKLTTELTAALQALNLAGTRTDAFNESLDNAAQ
;
A
#
# COMPACT_ATOMS: atom_id res chain seq x y z
N MET A 1 5.29 9.36 -6.46
CA MET A 1 4.02 9.71 -5.79
C MET A 1 3.65 11.16 -6.08
N LYS A 2 2.36 11.45 -6.34
CA LYS A 2 1.84 12.82 -6.52
C LYS A 2 1.15 13.30 -5.24
N PHE A 3 1.91 13.97 -4.37
CA PHE A 3 1.45 14.30 -3.01
C PHE A 3 0.31 15.31 -2.97
N ASP A 4 0.19 16.18 -3.98
CA ASP A 4 -0.93 17.10 -4.13
C ASP A 4 -2.27 16.37 -4.24
N GLU A 5 -2.29 15.22 -4.93
CA GLU A 5 -3.46 14.34 -5.06
C GLU A 5 -3.80 13.57 -3.77
N LEU A 6 -2.92 13.60 -2.75
CA LEU A 6 -3.10 12.93 -1.44
C LEU A 6 -3.57 13.87 -0.32
N THR A 7 -3.94 15.10 -0.66
CA THR A 7 -4.44 16.08 0.31
C THR A 7 -5.96 16.23 0.28
N GLY A 8 -6.52 16.78 1.35
CA GLY A 8 -7.96 17.06 1.43
C GLY A 8 -8.83 15.80 1.49
N GLU A 9 -10.06 15.91 1.00
CA GLU A 9 -11.03 14.81 0.99
C GLU A 9 -10.65 13.70 0.01
N SER A 10 -10.28 14.08 -1.22
CA SER A 10 -9.78 13.16 -2.25
C SER A 10 -8.61 12.31 -1.77
N GLY A 11 -7.66 12.91 -1.03
CA GLY A 11 -6.53 12.18 -0.46
C GLY A 11 -6.95 11.12 0.56
N ARG A 12 -7.94 11.44 1.42
CA ARG A 12 -8.47 10.48 2.41
C ARG A 12 -9.18 9.32 1.73
N GLU A 13 -9.95 9.56 0.68
CA GLU A 13 -10.65 8.52 -0.09
C GLU A 13 -9.65 7.58 -0.76
N LYS A 14 -8.61 8.12 -1.40
CA LYS A 14 -7.53 7.34 -2.03
C LYS A 14 -6.81 6.47 -1.00
N GLY A 15 -6.54 7.01 0.19
CA GLY A 15 -5.90 6.27 1.27
C GLY A 15 -6.77 5.11 1.79
N HIS A 16 -8.06 5.35 2.02
CA HIS A 16 -8.99 4.28 2.39
C HIS A 16 -9.05 3.17 1.33
N SER A 17 -9.26 3.56 0.06
CA SER A 17 -9.33 2.62 -1.06
C SER A 17 -8.06 1.77 -1.22
N ALA A 18 -6.88 2.33 -0.92
CA ALA A 18 -5.63 1.58 -0.89
C ALA A 18 -5.62 0.49 0.19
N ILE A 19 -6.07 0.82 1.40
CA ILE A 19 -6.13 -0.15 2.50
C ILE A 19 -7.20 -1.19 2.28
N ASP A 20 -8.37 -0.80 1.78
CA ASP A 20 -9.45 -1.74 1.44
C ASP A 20 -8.96 -2.77 0.42
N SER A 21 -8.21 -2.33 -0.61
CA SER A 21 -7.62 -3.27 -1.59
C SER A 21 -6.56 -4.19 -1.00
N ILE A 22 -5.73 -3.71 -0.08
CA ILE A 22 -4.76 -4.56 0.64
C ILE A 22 -5.49 -5.66 1.40
N ILE A 23 -6.57 -5.30 2.11
CA ILE A 23 -7.38 -6.24 2.89
C ILE A 23 -8.08 -7.24 1.96
N ASP A 24 -8.70 -6.76 0.89
CA ASP A 24 -9.44 -7.60 -0.07
C ASP A 24 -8.55 -8.65 -0.76
N HIS A 25 -7.26 -8.35 -0.92
CA HIS A 25 -6.28 -9.28 -1.49
C HIS A 25 -5.57 -10.15 -0.44
N GLU A 26 -5.92 -9.99 0.84
CA GLU A 26 -5.31 -10.65 2.02
C GLU A 26 -3.79 -10.38 2.12
N LEU A 27 -3.39 -9.15 1.81
CA LEU A 27 -1.99 -8.71 1.88
C LEU A 27 -1.68 -8.09 3.26
N VAL A 28 -0.41 -8.12 3.64
CA VAL A 28 0.07 -7.42 4.82
C VAL A 28 -0.11 -5.92 4.60
N ALA A 29 -0.72 -5.22 5.57
CA ALA A 29 -0.86 -3.77 5.59
C ALA A 29 0.47 -3.06 5.91
N SER A 30 1.50 -3.38 5.13
CA SER A 30 2.83 -2.79 5.21
C SER A 30 2.88 -1.44 4.49
N PRO A 31 3.83 -0.57 4.85
CA PRO A 31 4.10 0.65 4.09
C PRO A 31 4.36 0.45 2.61
N GLN A 32 5.07 -0.63 2.27
CA GLN A 32 5.41 -0.97 0.90
C GLN A 32 4.17 -1.31 0.08
N ASN A 33 3.30 -2.17 0.64
CA ASN A 33 2.06 -2.57 -0.02
C ASN A 33 1.11 -1.38 -0.17
N TYR A 34 1.05 -0.50 0.83
CA TYR A 34 0.24 0.72 0.73
C TYR A 34 0.74 1.67 -0.37
N GLU A 35 2.05 1.90 -0.47
CA GLU A 35 2.64 2.72 -1.53
C GLU A 35 2.40 2.11 -2.93
N LEU A 36 2.55 0.78 -3.07
CA LEU A 36 2.21 0.04 -4.28
C LEU A 36 0.76 0.26 -4.71
N TRP A 37 -0.19 0.07 -3.78
CA TRP A 37 -1.62 0.20 -4.08
C TRP A 37 -2.04 1.63 -4.41
N LEU A 38 -1.45 2.63 -3.74
CA LEU A 38 -1.65 4.03 -4.12
C LEU A 38 -1.18 4.28 -5.56
N HIS A 39 0.00 3.77 -5.93
CA HIS A 39 0.50 3.90 -7.29
C HIS A 39 -0.38 3.17 -8.31
N TYR A 40 -0.84 1.97 -7.97
CA TYR A 40 -1.71 1.15 -8.80
C TYR A 40 -3.06 1.82 -9.08
N GLN A 41 -3.82 2.14 -8.04
CA GLN A 41 -5.18 2.64 -8.16
C GLN A 41 -5.25 4.03 -8.80
N ASN A 42 -4.21 4.84 -8.61
CA ASN A 42 -4.16 6.20 -9.16
C ASN A 42 -3.42 6.29 -10.50
N ASN A 43 -2.97 5.16 -11.05
CA ASN A 43 -2.26 5.08 -12.33
C ASN A 43 -1.04 6.01 -12.40
N TRP A 44 -0.31 6.14 -11.29
CA TRP A 44 0.87 6.99 -11.20
C TRP A 44 2.11 6.35 -11.82
N THR A 45 2.15 5.02 -11.90
CA THR A 45 3.24 4.26 -12.53
C THR A 45 2.65 3.25 -13.51
N PRO A 46 2.39 3.63 -14.78
CA PRO A 46 1.73 2.76 -15.75
C PRO A 46 2.41 1.40 -15.94
N GLY A 47 3.74 1.35 -15.92
CA GLY A 47 4.47 0.08 -16.03
C GLY A 47 4.19 -0.89 -14.87
N LEU A 48 4.09 -0.37 -13.63
CA LEU A 48 3.72 -1.17 -12.47
C LEU A 48 2.29 -1.70 -12.62
N ASN A 49 1.37 -0.85 -13.11
CA ASN A 49 -0.03 -1.21 -13.28
C ASN A 49 -0.23 -2.36 -14.26
N ASP A 50 0.53 -2.38 -15.34
CA ASP A 50 0.47 -3.45 -16.31
C ASP A 50 0.97 -4.78 -15.70
N GLU A 51 2.04 -4.74 -14.92
CA GLU A 51 2.57 -5.95 -14.25
C GLU A 51 1.65 -6.49 -13.16
N ILE A 52 1.07 -5.62 -12.32
CA ILE A 52 0.04 -6.01 -11.35
C ILE A 52 -1.16 -6.64 -12.05
N ARG A 53 -1.63 -6.05 -13.16
CA ARG A 53 -2.78 -6.58 -13.90
C ARG A 53 -2.50 -7.93 -14.53
N VAL A 54 -1.30 -8.13 -15.07
CA VAL A 54 -0.87 -9.43 -15.60
C VAL A 54 -0.82 -10.47 -14.47
N ALA A 55 -0.18 -10.14 -13.35
CA ALA A 55 -0.05 -11.05 -12.22
C ALA A 55 -1.43 -11.46 -11.66
N ILE A 56 -2.33 -10.51 -11.41
CA ILE A 56 -3.71 -10.81 -10.97
C ILE A 56 -4.46 -11.63 -12.03
N GLY A 57 -4.26 -11.34 -13.31
CA GLY A 57 -4.92 -12.04 -14.42
C GLY A 57 -4.50 -13.50 -14.58
N GLU A 58 -3.27 -13.86 -14.21
CA GLU A 58 -2.72 -15.21 -14.35
C GLU A 58 -3.08 -16.13 -13.19
N THR A 59 -2.95 -15.64 -11.95
CA THR A 59 -3.08 -16.45 -10.73
C THR A 59 -4.33 -16.14 -9.92
N GLY A 60 -5.03 -15.05 -10.25
CA GLY A 60 -6.16 -14.52 -9.48
C GLY A 60 -5.75 -13.82 -8.18
N ARG A 61 -4.47 -13.88 -7.78
CA ARG A 61 -3.96 -13.35 -6.50
C ARG A 61 -2.48 -12.96 -6.62
N LEU A 62 -2.08 -11.91 -5.92
CA LEU A 62 -0.68 -11.55 -5.72
C LEU A 62 -0.19 -12.14 -4.40
N ASP A 63 1.00 -12.72 -4.38
CA ASP A 63 1.69 -13.08 -3.14
C ASP A 63 2.67 -11.97 -2.70
N GLU A 64 3.10 -12.04 -1.44
CA GLU A 64 4.01 -11.04 -0.85
C GLU A 64 5.37 -10.99 -1.55
N GLN A 65 5.87 -12.12 -2.06
CA GLN A 65 7.17 -12.14 -2.75
C GLN A 65 7.08 -11.37 -4.08
N GLN A 66 6.01 -11.58 -4.84
CA GLN A 66 5.75 -10.83 -6.07
C GLN A 66 5.63 -9.32 -5.81
N LEU A 67 4.97 -8.94 -4.72
CA LEU A 67 4.86 -7.53 -4.33
C LEU A 67 6.21 -6.93 -3.91
N GLU A 68 7.03 -7.67 -3.17
CA GLU A 68 8.39 -7.26 -2.81
C GLU A 68 9.25 -7.04 -4.06
N GLU A 69 9.22 -7.96 -5.02
CA GLU A 69 9.94 -7.86 -6.29
C GLU A 69 9.49 -6.65 -7.13
N LEU A 70 8.17 -6.39 -7.20
CA LEU A 70 7.62 -5.21 -7.85
C LEU A 70 8.03 -3.93 -7.12
N TYR A 71 7.98 -3.93 -5.79
CA TYR A 71 8.39 -2.78 -4.99
C TYR A 71 9.85 -2.42 -5.24
N ASP A 72 10.73 -3.43 -5.25
CA ASP A 72 12.15 -3.26 -5.50
C ASP A 72 12.42 -2.68 -6.89
N LYS A 73 11.77 -3.24 -7.91
CA LYS A 73 11.92 -2.84 -9.30
C LYS A 73 11.52 -1.38 -9.54
N TYR A 74 10.36 -0.97 -9.01
CA TYR A 74 9.77 0.34 -9.32
C TYR A 74 10.15 1.44 -8.33
N PHE A 75 10.43 1.11 -7.07
CA PHE A 75 10.67 2.10 -6.03
C PHE A 75 12.11 2.07 -5.50
N ASN A 76 12.78 0.92 -5.38
CA ASN A 76 14.17 0.90 -4.90
C ASN A 76 15.19 1.33 -5.96
N SER A 77 14.98 1.03 -7.25
CA SER A 77 15.87 1.52 -8.32
C SER A 77 15.90 3.06 -8.41
N SER A 78 14.80 3.74 -8.05
CA SER A 78 14.68 5.20 -8.03
C SER A 78 15.36 5.88 -6.82
N ARG A 79 15.71 5.11 -5.77
CA ARG A 79 16.27 5.65 -4.52
C ARG A 79 17.79 5.88 -4.53
N LEU A 80 18.50 5.42 -5.57
CA LEU A 80 19.95 5.63 -5.73
C LEU A 80 20.35 7.06 -6.14
N GLY A 81 19.37 7.93 -6.48
CA GLY A 81 19.61 9.32 -6.90
C GLY A 81 19.20 10.38 -5.86
N THR A 82 20.03 10.59 -4.84
CA THR A 82 20.30 11.94 -4.26
C THR A 82 19.23 12.68 -3.41
N HIS A 83 18.01 12.18 -3.15
CA HIS A 83 17.01 12.95 -2.32
C HIS A 83 16.12 12.13 -1.34
N VAL A 84 16.55 10.93 -0.91
CA VAL A 84 15.67 9.94 -0.26
C VAL A 84 15.52 10.07 1.26
N VAL A 85 16.52 10.60 1.98
CA VAL A 85 16.54 10.50 3.45
C VAL A 85 15.47 11.36 4.12
N GLN A 86 15.07 12.51 3.54
CA GLN A 86 14.10 13.41 4.19
C GLN A 86 12.63 13.12 3.84
N THR A 87 12.37 12.35 2.77
CA THR A 87 11.00 12.05 2.32
C THR A 87 10.49 10.73 2.90
N GLY A 88 11.38 9.76 3.13
CA GLY A 88 11.02 8.45 3.70
C GLY A 88 10.44 8.54 5.12
N ASP A 89 11.09 9.27 6.02
CA ASP A 89 10.63 9.39 7.42
C ASP A 89 9.28 10.09 7.53
N LYS A 90 9.05 11.12 6.71
CA LYS A 90 7.76 11.81 6.64
C LYS A 90 6.66 10.91 6.08
N LEU A 91 6.95 10.14 5.03
CA LEU A 91 6.01 9.19 4.45
C LEU A 91 5.60 8.11 5.47
N THR A 92 6.58 7.51 6.15
CA THR A 92 6.32 6.50 7.20
C THR A 92 5.48 7.09 8.34
N THR A 93 5.74 8.33 8.72
CA THR A 93 4.99 9.02 9.79
C THR A 93 3.53 9.28 9.37
N GLU A 94 3.31 9.85 8.18
CA GLU A 94 1.98 10.12 7.66
C GLU A 94 1.18 8.84 7.41
N LEU A 95 1.86 7.78 6.94
CA LEU A 95 1.24 6.49 6.78
C LEU A 95 0.85 5.86 8.11
N THR A 96 1.74 5.91 9.10
CA THR A 96 1.44 5.43 10.46
C THR A 96 0.23 6.15 11.03
N ALA A 97 0.13 7.47 10.80
CA ALA A 97 -1.02 8.26 11.21
C ALA A 97 -2.31 7.87 10.44
N ALA A 98 -2.24 7.60 9.14
CA ALA A 98 -3.38 7.13 8.35
C ALA A 98 -3.86 5.74 8.81
N LEU A 99 -2.94 4.80 9.05
CA LEU A 99 -3.25 3.48 9.60
C LEU A 99 -3.86 3.58 11.01
N GLN A 100 -3.37 4.48 11.86
CA GLN A 100 -3.94 4.73 13.19
C GLN A 100 -5.35 5.34 13.12
N ALA A 101 -5.57 6.27 12.19
CA ALA A 101 -6.90 6.88 11.98
C ALA A 101 -7.92 5.85 11.47
N LEU A 102 -7.49 4.94 10.59
CA LEU A 102 -8.29 3.82 10.12
C LEU A 102 -8.59 2.83 11.24
N ASN A 103 -7.61 2.48 12.07
CA ASN A 103 -7.80 1.63 13.24
C ASN A 103 -8.82 2.25 14.22
N LEU A 104 -8.75 3.56 14.45
CA LEU A 104 -9.69 4.27 15.31
C LEU A 104 -11.12 4.28 14.73
N ALA A 105 -11.25 4.41 13.41
CA ALA A 105 -12.54 4.28 12.70
C ALA A 105 -13.05 2.82 12.65
N GLY A 106 -12.14 1.85 12.69
CA GLY A 106 -12.35 0.41 12.65
C GLY A 106 -12.73 -0.26 13.97
N THR A 107 -12.85 0.49 15.08
CA THR A 107 -13.36 0.01 16.39
C THR A 107 -14.83 -0.46 16.36
N ARG A 108 -15.37 -0.80 15.17
CA ARG A 108 -16.65 -1.49 14.96
C ARG A 108 -16.53 -2.90 14.37
N THR A 109 -15.33 -3.44 14.18
CA THR A 109 -15.17 -4.78 13.62
C THR A 109 -14.07 -5.55 14.35
N ASP A 110 -14.41 -6.07 15.54
CA ASP A 110 -13.55 -6.87 16.44
C ASP A 110 -12.99 -8.19 15.83
N ALA A 111 -13.19 -8.45 14.53
CA ALA A 111 -12.78 -9.70 13.86
C ALA A 111 -11.34 -9.68 13.32
N PHE A 112 -10.65 -8.52 13.29
CA PHE A 112 -9.34 -8.40 12.63
C PHE A 112 -8.16 -8.96 13.45
N ASN A 113 -8.21 -8.81 14.78
CA ASN A 113 -7.14 -9.33 15.66
C ASN A 113 -7.13 -10.86 15.76
N GLU A 114 -8.28 -11.52 15.56
CA GLU A 114 -8.39 -12.97 15.70
C GLU A 114 -7.81 -13.74 14.49
N SER A 115 -7.81 -13.13 13.29
CA SER A 115 -7.22 -13.75 12.09
C SER A 115 -5.69 -13.67 12.04
N LEU A 116 -5.09 -12.62 12.60
CA LEU A 116 -3.62 -12.49 12.62
C LEU A 116 -2.96 -13.41 13.65
N ASP A 117 -3.63 -13.68 14.79
CA ASP A 117 -3.08 -14.57 15.83
C ASP A 117 -3.23 -16.07 15.44
N ASN A 118 -4.26 -16.42 14.67
CA ASN A 118 -4.45 -17.79 14.16
C ASN A 118 -3.56 -18.13 12.95
N ALA A 119 -3.13 -17.13 12.17
CA ALA A 119 -2.23 -17.36 11.03
C ALA A 119 -0.75 -17.50 11.43
N ALA A 120 -0.42 -17.20 12.70
CA ALA A 120 0.92 -17.26 13.26
C ALA A 120 1.15 -18.47 14.20
N GLN A 121 0.21 -19.43 14.27
CA GLN A 121 0.33 -20.68 15.04
C GLN A 121 0.51 -21.93 14.16
#